data_AF-R4WQK8-F1
#
_entry.id   AF-R4WQK8-F1
#
_cell.length_a   1.000
_cell.length_b   1.000
_cell.length_c   1.000
_cell.angle_alpha   90.00
_cell.angle_beta   90.00
_cell.angle_gamma   90.00
#
_symmetry.space_group_name_H-M   'P 1'
#
loop_
_entity.id
_entity.type
_entity.pdbx_description
1 polymer ?
#
loop_
_entity_poly.entity_id
_entity_poly.type
_entity_poly.pdbx_seq_one_letter_code
_entity_poly.pdbx_strand_id
1 'polypeptide(L)'
;MLGFTNGDFLIHAASHATDAPQEKPVKLPMTDIKEAKIAESFVLVDNRSGWLIASQPYRITLEDGQVIKGRTNDAGEMALVLAESVQAATVEILHDDGTENPVAILPAMLTRSADQQAQAPSIVSQKKSASTIIGRDLQRNEVTQPELDKHVALCQPYNWGMRYSTKDKKNPKRLDFPVMRQYALDIGEVLIEQIQWGDNYFGKGTPTLTITPVWSNETLTMPNGGKTVARRLSLSNGAIGELSNRIQNVVSKALTSTDSGPFALPSEAMPVVIVTNDKLTGDAQGVFDNSIWALSINTATFKPLFQDFEKEEASQRQRNARNELKDFVDTIYHETRHCQQYFWIYAMVQQQKGNFPKTPKIDLWPGIVSTAGKASGVVTLNKQQVIPDDMLALAGIKQMAVAMYVWNLGIWKQLNTSKTPKWYPVPIATTDTEFSQEYQAALEQATEVLSNVGAGGTQIDVESMVYGTKNDGYTARPWENDAFYCGENAGEYWESGEAPADMSDNRCSRNYAFAYNSRASIAGTSTGNTGSGAVRRGE
;
A
#
# COMPACT_ATOMS: atom_id res chain seq x y z
N MET A 1 16.27 61.90 8.26
CA MET A 1 17.39 61.12 8.80
C MET A 1 18.53 62.10 9.05
N LEU A 2 18.97 62.26 10.30
CA LEU A 2 20.16 63.07 10.63
C LEU A 2 21.24 62.10 11.12
N GLY A 3 22.38 62.10 10.45
CA GLY A 3 23.55 61.31 10.80
C GLY A 3 24.80 62.16 10.65
N PHE A 4 25.65 62.17 11.66
CA PHE A 4 26.96 62.81 11.61
C PHE A 4 28.03 61.73 11.50
N THR A 5 28.86 61.81 10.46
CA THR A 5 30.02 60.94 10.24
C THR A 5 31.15 61.73 9.58
N ASN A 6 32.40 61.32 9.79
CA ASN A 6 33.59 61.91 9.19
C ASN A 6 33.99 61.25 7.85
N GLY A 7 33.07 60.52 7.20
CA GLY A 7 33.28 59.86 5.90
C GLY A 7 32.06 59.96 4.98
N ASP A 8 32.21 59.57 3.71
CA ASP A 8 31.15 59.65 2.71
C ASP A 8 29.95 58.78 3.10
N PHE A 9 28.77 59.41 3.14
CA PHE A 9 27.49 58.76 3.41
C PHE A 9 26.62 58.85 2.16
N LEU A 10 26.23 57.68 1.65
CA LEU A 10 25.42 57.54 0.46
C LEU A 10 24.07 56.92 0.86
N ILE A 11 22.96 57.63 0.63
CA ILE A 11 21.61 57.07 0.79
C ILE A 11 21.15 56.54 -0.56
N HIS A 12 20.97 55.21 -0.66
CA HIS A 12 20.19 54.63 -1.73
C HIS A 12 18.72 54.56 -1.32
N ALA A 13 17.87 55.40 -1.92
CA ALA A 13 16.42 55.22 -1.87
C ALA A 13 16.02 54.28 -3.02
N ALA A 14 16.05 52.97 -2.77
CA ALA A 14 15.59 51.98 -3.73
C ALA A 14 14.74 50.92 -3.03
N SER A 15 13.50 51.28 -2.70
CA SER A 15 12.38 50.35 -2.63
C SER A 15 11.10 51.15 -2.39
N HIS A 16 10.26 51.25 -3.41
CA HIS A 16 8.85 51.52 -3.19
C HIS A 16 8.34 50.47 -2.21
N ALA A 17 7.77 50.90 -1.09
CA ALA A 17 7.07 50.01 -0.18
C ALA A 17 5.89 49.41 -0.95
N THR A 18 6.05 48.18 -1.43
CA THR A 18 4.91 47.35 -1.81
C THR A 18 4.29 46.87 -0.50
N ASP A 19 3.02 47.21 -0.28
CA ASP A 19 2.14 46.75 0.81
C ASP A 19 1.84 45.23 0.75
N ALA A 20 2.76 44.45 0.18
CA ALA A 20 2.72 43.00 0.14
C ALA A 20 3.49 42.44 1.33
N PRO A 21 3.08 41.29 1.91
CA PRO A 21 3.87 40.60 2.91
C PRO A 21 5.30 40.38 2.39
N GLN A 22 6.31 40.88 3.10
CA GLN A 22 7.69 40.50 2.79
C GLN A 22 7.89 39.03 3.16
N GLU A 23 8.45 38.26 2.23
CA GLU A 23 8.90 36.90 2.53
C GLU A 23 9.90 36.96 3.69
N LYS A 24 9.73 36.09 4.69
CA LYS A 24 10.73 35.95 5.75
C LYS A 24 12.06 35.61 5.09
N PRO A 25 13.16 36.33 5.38
CA PRO A 25 14.47 35.97 4.87
C PRO A 25 14.82 34.54 5.30
N VAL A 26 15.13 33.67 4.33
CA VAL A 26 15.60 32.31 4.60
C VAL A 26 16.93 32.42 5.34
N LYS A 27 16.97 31.93 6.59
CA LYS A 27 18.21 31.88 7.37
C LYS A 27 19.07 30.70 6.91
N LEU A 28 20.38 30.89 6.92
CA LEU A 28 21.32 29.80 6.66
C LEU A 28 21.23 28.74 7.77
N PRO A 29 21.43 27.44 7.44
CA PRO A 29 21.43 26.39 8.42
C PRO A 29 22.45 26.61 9.55
N MET A 30 22.00 26.54 10.79
CA MET A 30 22.89 26.53 11.95
C MET A 30 23.70 25.24 11.99
N THR A 31 25.01 25.34 12.25
CA THR A 31 25.92 24.19 12.30
C THR A 31 26.58 23.98 13.67
N ASP A 32 26.59 25.00 14.54
CA ASP A 32 27.11 24.90 15.91
C ASP A 32 25.95 24.82 16.92
N ILE A 33 25.89 23.73 17.69
CA ILE A 33 24.88 23.53 18.73
C ILE A 33 24.94 24.61 19.82
N LYS A 34 26.11 25.24 20.05
CA LYS A 34 26.29 26.30 21.05
C LYS A 34 25.56 27.59 20.69
N GLU A 35 25.28 27.79 19.42
CA GLU A 35 24.55 28.96 18.92
C GLU A 35 23.04 28.71 18.91
N ALA A 36 22.63 27.43 18.96
CA ALA A 36 21.25 27.02 18.87
C ALA A 36 20.53 27.13 20.23
N LYS A 37 19.24 27.47 20.19
CA LYS A 37 18.36 27.33 21.36
C LYS A 37 17.62 26.01 21.36
N ILE A 38 17.41 25.44 20.17
CA ILE A 38 16.72 24.20 19.93
C ILE A 38 17.65 23.22 19.21
N ALA A 39 17.71 21.97 19.68
CA ALA A 39 18.41 20.89 19.02
C ALA A 39 17.53 19.64 19.00
N GLU A 40 17.12 19.20 17.80
CA GLU A 40 16.12 18.16 17.62
C GLU A 40 16.69 17.00 16.79
N SER A 41 16.55 15.77 17.29
CA SER A 41 16.97 14.55 16.59
C SER A 41 15.77 13.77 16.07
N PHE A 42 15.88 13.32 14.82
CA PHE A 42 14.92 12.43 14.18
C PHE A 42 15.55 11.07 13.88
N VAL A 43 14.77 10.01 14.05
CA VAL A 43 15.16 8.64 13.67
C VAL A 43 14.08 8.09 12.75
N LEU A 44 14.50 7.54 11.63
CA LEU A 44 13.63 6.84 10.71
C LEU A 44 13.46 5.38 11.17
N VAL A 45 12.20 5.01 11.32
CA VAL A 45 11.80 3.66 11.71
C VAL A 45 10.74 3.16 10.74
N ASP A 46 10.86 1.92 10.29
CA ASP A 46 9.76 1.26 9.60
C ASP A 46 8.58 1.17 10.55
N ASN A 47 7.45 1.75 10.14
CA ASN A 47 6.28 1.86 11.02
C ASN A 47 5.73 0.51 11.46
N ARG A 48 5.91 -0.51 10.63
CA ARG A 48 5.35 -1.82 10.85
C ARG A 48 6.31 -2.63 11.71
N SER A 49 7.57 -2.69 11.31
CA SER A 49 8.60 -3.51 11.93
C SER A 49 9.27 -2.95 13.16
N GLY A 50 9.30 -1.63 13.31
CA GLY A 50 10.12 -0.97 14.32
C GLY A 50 11.61 -1.02 13.97
N TRP A 51 11.96 -1.34 12.73
CA TRP A 51 13.35 -1.49 12.30
C TRP A 51 13.92 -0.14 11.87
N LEU A 52 15.17 0.13 12.26
CA LEU A 52 15.89 1.33 11.84
C LEU A 52 16.24 1.21 10.36
N ILE A 53 15.94 2.24 9.57
CA ILE A 53 16.21 2.21 8.12
C ILE A 53 17.43 3.06 7.81
N ALA A 54 18.52 2.40 7.44
CA ALA A 54 19.77 3.05 7.05
C ALA A 54 19.72 3.61 5.64
N SER A 55 20.59 4.59 5.34
CA SER A 55 20.79 5.15 4.01
C SER A 55 19.52 5.65 3.30
N GLN A 56 18.43 5.95 4.00
CA GLN A 56 17.21 6.45 3.36
C GLN A 56 17.36 7.96 3.10
N PRO A 57 17.12 8.46 1.87
CA PRO A 57 17.08 9.90 1.61
C PRO A 57 15.94 10.58 2.36
N TYR A 58 16.22 11.73 2.97
CA TYR A 58 15.24 12.55 3.68
C TYR A 58 15.40 14.04 3.39
N ARG A 59 14.34 14.79 3.66
CA ARG A 59 14.31 16.26 3.62
C ARG A 59 13.54 16.79 4.83
N ILE A 60 14.15 17.69 5.59
CA ILE A 60 13.51 18.40 6.71
C ILE A 60 13.36 19.86 6.30
N THR A 61 12.15 20.39 6.35
CA THR A 61 11.83 21.79 6.04
C THR A 61 11.31 22.48 7.28
N LEU A 62 11.95 23.56 7.71
CA LEU A 62 11.55 24.37 8.86
C LEU A 62 10.59 25.49 8.46
N GLU A 63 9.85 26.03 9.42
CA GLU A 63 8.91 27.14 9.19
C GLU A 63 9.60 28.43 8.70
N ASP A 64 10.85 28.63 9.08
CA ASP A 64 11.70 29.74 8.61
C ASP A 64 12.26 29.54 7.19
N GLY A 65 11.92 28.44 6.51
CA GLY A 65 12.33 28.13 5.14
C GLY A 65 13.66 27.39 5.05
N GLN A 66 14.34 27.09 6.16
CA GLN A 66 15.55 26.26 6.14
C GLN A 66 15.23 24.84 5.68
N VAL A 67 16.07 24.31 4.79
CA VAL A 67 15.96 22.94 4.27
C VAL A 67 17.22 22.15 4.61
N ILE A 68 17.05 21.01 5.26
CA ILE A 68 18.11 20.06 5.61
C ILE A 68 17.88 18.77 4.83
N LYS A 69 18.80 18.42 3.94
CA LYS A 69 18.75 17.18 3.16
C LYS A 69 19.87 16.25 3.59
N GLY A 70 19.63 14.94 3.54
CA GLY A 70 20.65 13.95 3.84
C GLY A 70 20.17 12.53 3.63
N ARG A 71 20.99 11.58 4.08
CA ARG A 71 20.64 10.16 4.20
C ARG A 71 20.77 9.73 5.65
N THR A 72 19.93 8.81 6.09
CA THR A 72 20.03 8.24 7.44
C THR A 72 21.32 7.44 7.60
N ASN A 73 21.89 7.43 8.81
CA ASN A 73 23.06 6.59 9.14
C ASN A 73 22.67 5.12 9.34
N ASP A 74 23.63 4.26 9.71
CA ASP A 74 23.40 2.83 9.97
C ASP A 74 22.38 2.55 11.09
N ALA A 75 22.13 3.54 11.97
CA ALA A 75 21.14 3.49 13.03
C ALA A 75 19.83 4.21 12.65
N GLY A 76 19.62 4.54 11.38
CA GLY A 76 18.42 5.21 10.90
C GLY A 76 18.30 6.69 11.34
N GLU A 77 19.35 7.27 11.91
CA GLU A 77 19.32 8.63 12.43
C GLU A 77 19.51 9.66 11.31
N MET A 78 18.76 10.76 11.40
CA MET A 78 18.90 11.92 10.55
C MET A 78 19.87 12.94 11.17
N ALA A 79 20.24 13.96 10.40
CA ALA A 79 21.04 15.06 10.91
C ALA A 79 20.34 15.74 12.10
N LEU A 80 21.13 16.18 13.07
CA LEU A 80 20.66 16.99 14.18
C LEU A 80 20.16 18.34 13.64
N VAL A 81 18.90 18.66 13.92
CA VAL A 81 18.26 19.90 13.49
C VAL A 81 18.49 20.96 14.56
N LEU A 82 19.10 22.07 14.18
CA LEU A 82 19.40 23.19 15.07
C LEU A 82 18.54 24.39 14.70
N ALA A 83 17.97 25.08 15.70
CA ALA A 83 17.14 26.26 15.49
C ALA A 83 17.27 27.30 16.63
N GLU A 84 16.97 28.57 16.32
CA GLU A 84 16.99 29.67 17.30
C GLU A 84 15.72 29.77 18.16
N SER A 85 14.64 29.10 17.77
CA SER A 85 13.35 29.14 18.45
C SER A 85 12.53 27.88 18.19
N VAL A 86 11.55 27.63 19.07
CA VAL A 86 10.50 26.63 18.84
C VAL A 86 9.76 26.96 17.55
N GLN A 87 9.66 26.00 16.64
CA GLN A 87 8.98 26.18 15.36
C GLN A 87 8.49 24.86 14.78
N ALA A 88 7.59 24.94 13.81
CA ALA A 88 7.15 23.76 13.08
C ALA A 88 8.23 23.25 12.11
N ALA A 89 8.23 21.94 11.88
CA ALA A 89 9.06 21.28 10.88
C ALA A 89 8.22 20.25 10.09
N THR A 90 8.57 20.06 8.82
CA THR A 90 8.05 18.99 7.98
C THR A 90 9.20 18.06 7.63
N VAL A 91 9.12 16.81 8.08
CA VAL A 91 10.09 15.76 7.80
C VAL A 91 9.53 14.88 6.68
N GLU A 92 10.22 14.82 5.56
CA GLU A 92 9.87 14.04 4.39
C GLU A 92 10.87 12.89 4.22
N ILE A 93 10.37 11.67 4.12
CA ILE A 93 11.15 10.51 3.69
C ILE A 93 10.97 10.40 2.20
N LEU A 94 12.05 10.34 1.43
CA LEU A 94 12.00 10.42 -0.03
C LEU A 94 12.14 9.03 -0.65
N HIS A 95 11.62 8.85 -1.87
CA HIS A 95 11.93 7.66 -2.68
C HIS A 95 13.43 7.65 -3.02
N ASP A 96 14.03 6.46 -3.14
CA ASP A 96 15.44 6.33 -3.52
C ASP A 96 15.60 6.23 -5.06
N ASP A 97 14.97 7.15 -5.78
CA ASP A 97 14.90 7.18 -7.25
C ASP A 97 15.37 8.51 -7.85
N GLY A 98 15.82 9.45 -7.01
CA GLY A 98 16.32 10.77 -7.42
C GLY A 98 15.25 11.81 -7.75
N THR A 99 13.95 11.49 -7.61
CA THR A 99 12.85 12.42 -7.93
C THR A 99 12.55 13.45 -6.83
N GLU A 100 13.10 13.24 -5.63
CA GLU A 100 12.76 13.98 -4.40
C GLU A 100 11.27 13.96 -4.00
N ASN A 101 10.52 12.98 -4.52
CA ASN A 101 9.14 12.75 -4.11
C ASN A 101 9.10 12.09 -2.72
N PRO A 102 8.12 12.45 -1.87
CA PRO A 102 7.99 11.85 -0.56
C PRO A 102 7.29 10.49 -0.60
N VAL A 103 7.89 9.51 0.06
CA VAL A 103 7.27 8.25 0.50
C VAL A 103 6.41 8.48 1.74
N ALA A 104 6.84 9.37 2.64
CA ALA A 104 6.12 9.67 3.87
C ALA A 104 6.36 11.13 4.29
N ILE A 105 5.36 11.73 4.94
CA ILE A 105 5.43 13.09 5.47
C ILE A 105 5.09 13.04 6.97
N LEU A 106 5.95 13.62 7.79
CA LEU A 106 5.74 13.79 9.23
C LEU A 106 5.78 15.29 9.57
N PRO A 107 4.65 15.86 9.99
CA PRO A 107 4.63 17.14 10.69
C PRO A 107 5.20 16.99 12.10
N ALA A 108 6.15 17.84 12.49
CA ALA A 108 6.75 17.88 13.82
C ALA A 108 6.81 19.31 14.37
N MET A 109 6.90 19.43 15.69
CA MET A 109 7.21 20.70 16.37
C MET A 109 8.58 20.54 17.03
N LEU A 110 9.51 21.45 16.73
CA LEU A 110 10.83 21.46 17.35
C LEU A 110 10.73 22.14 18.71
N THR A 111 10.91 21.38 19.79
CA THR A 111 10.70 21.91 21.16
C THR A 111 11.88 21.66 22.09
N ARG A 112 12.85 20.83 21.71
CA ARG A 112 13.93 20.42 22.61
C ARG A 112 15.03 21.46 22.74
N SER A 113 15.42 21.76 23.98
CA SER A 113 16.50 22.71 24.26
C SER A 113 17.86 22.16 23.83
N ALA A 114 18.66 23.00 23.16
CA ALA A 114 20.02 22.66 22.77
C ALA A 114 20.92 22.32 23.97
N ASP A 115 20.68 22.94 25.13
CA ASP A 115 21.44 22.68 26.37
C ASP A 115 21.24 21.26 26.89
N GLN A 116 20.03 20.71 26.73
CA GLN A 116 19.71 19.34 27.15
C GLN A 116 20.36 18.31 26.21
N GLN A 117 20.40 18.60 24.91
CA GLN A 117 20.99 17.75 23.90
C GLN A 117 22.53 17.74 23.98
N ALA A 118 23.16 18.89 24.28
CA ALA A 118 24.61 19.02 24.42
C ALA A 118 25.17 18.27 25.66
N GLN A 119 24.31 17.96 26.64
CA GLN A 119 24.65 17.21 27.86
C GLN A 119 24.28 15.72 27.78
N ALA A 120 23.67 15.27 26.67
CA ALA A 120 23.31 13.88 26.47
C ALA A 120 24.57 12.99 26.37
N PRO A 121 24.67 11.88 27.11
CA PRO A 121 25.78 10.95 26.96
C PRO A 121 25.81 10.38 25.54
N SER A 122 27.02 10.23 24.97
CA SER A 122 27.20 9.54 23.69
C SER A 122 26.70 8.11 23.82
N ILE A 123 25.60 7.78 23.14
CA ILE A 123 25.05 6.43 23.11
C ILE A 123 26.06 5.55 22.39
N VAL A 124 26.83 4.77 23.16
CA VAL A 124 27.48 3.57 22.64
C VAL A 124 26.35 2.58 22.43
N SER A 125 25.81 2.55 21.22
CA SER A 125 24.76 1.61 20.83
C SER A 125 25.23 0.20 21.18
N GLN A 126 24.63 -0.44 22.18
CA GLN A 126 24.81 -1.86 22.38
C GLN A 126 24.20 -2.56 21.16
N LYS A 127 25.06 -3.01 20.23
CA LYS A 127 24.67 -3.90 19.13
C LYS A 127 23.94 -5.11 19.71
N LYS A 128 22.61 -5.08 19.76
CA LYS A 128 21.79 -6.28 19.92
C LYS A 128 21.46 -6.84 18.54
N SER A 129 21.29 -8.15 18.51
CA SER A 129 21.15 -9.04 17.36
C SER A 129 20.58 -8.34 16.12
N ALA A 130 21.45 -8.04 15.17
CA ALA A 130 21.08 -7.59 13.85
C ALA A 130 20.30 -8.71 13.15
N SER A 131 19.15 -8.38 12.61
CA SER A 131 18.43 -9.24 11.67
C SER A 131 18.69 -8.70 10.27
N THR A 132 19.14 -9.58 9.38
CA THR A 132 19.51 -9.16 8.03
C THR A 132 18.25 -9.05 7.16
N ILE A 133 17.89 -7.83 6.75
CA ILE A 133 16.95 -7.59 5.65
C ILE A 133 17.77 -7.16 4.44
N ILE A 134 17.63 -7.91 3.35
CA ILE A 134 18.25 -7.62 2.05
C ILE A 134 19.79 -7.49 2.15
N GLY A 135 20.43 -8.43 2.85
CA GLY A 135 21.90 -8.46 2.98
C GLY A 135 22.52 -7.33 3.82
N ARG A 136 21.72 -6.46 4.47
CA ARG A 136 22.20 -5.44 5.41
C ARG A 136 21.70 -5.69 6.82
N ASP A 137 22.56 -5.44 7.80
CA ASP A 137 22.25 -5.53 9.21
C ASP A 137 21.32 -4.39 9.59
N LEU A 138 20.05 -4.70 9.89
CA LEU A 138 19.13 -3.74 10.47
C LEU A 138 19.03 -4.00 11.97
N GLN A 139 19.06 -2.91 12.75
CA GLN A 139 18.93 -2.97 14.20
C GLN A 139 17.46 -2.81 14.59
N ARG A 140 17.00 -3.65 15.51
CA ARG A 140 15.67 -3.59 16.12
C ARG A 140 15.78 -2.97 17.50
N ASN A 141 14.90 -2.01 17.81
CA ASN A 141 14.74 -1.52 19.17
C ASN A 141 13.50 -2.15 19.83
N GLU A 142 13.65 -2.62 21.06
CA GLU A 142 12.53 -2.60 22.02
C GLU A 142 12.47 -1.16 22.52
N VAL A 143 11.38 -0.44 22.23
CA VAL A 143 11.20 0.93 22.74
C VAL A 143 10.83 0.85 24.22
N THR A 144 11.81 0.60 25.06
CA THR A 144 11.77 0.95 26.47
C THR A 144 12.29 2.39 26.58
N GLN A 145 11.40 3.37 26.76
CA GLN A 145 11.82 4.76 26.94
C GLN A 145 12.65 4.96 28.23
N PRO A 146 13.50 6.02 28.33
CA PRO A 146 14.07 6.85 27.26
C PRO A 146 15.59 7.05 27.42
N GLU A 147 16.39 6.72 26.41
CA GLU A 147 17.70 7.38 26.22
C GLU A 147 17.49 8.62 25.36
N LEU A 148 17.00 9.69 26.01
CA LEU A 148 16.54 10.97 25.47
C LEU A 148 15.53 10.85 24.31
N ASP A 149 14.31 11.32 24.56
CA ASP A 149 13.31 11.71 23.56
C ASP A 149 13.93 11.90 22.16
N LYS A 150 13.56 11.06 21.16
CA LYS A 150 13.87 11.23 19.73
C LYS A 150 12.55 11.21 18.96
N HIS A 151 12.39 12.10 17.97
CA HIS A 151 11.22 12.10 17.11
C HIS A 151 11.31 10.91 16.12
N VAL A 152 10.25 10.10 16.04
CA VAL A 152 10.21 8.93 15.15
C VAL A 152 9.48 9.29 13.87
N ALA A 153 10.18 9.25 12.74
CA ALA A 153 9.56 9.29 11.41
C ALA A 153 9.16 7.88 11.00
N LEU A 154 7.90 7.73 10.58
CA LEU A 154 7.28 6.45 10.25
C LEU A 154 7.12 6.38 8.73
N CYS A 155 7.71 5.35 8.11
CA CYS A 155 7.60 5.14 6.66
C CYS A 155 6.73 3.94 6.31
N GLN A 156 6.18 3.96 5.09
CA GLN A 156 5.36 2.89 4.53
C GLN A 156 6.17 2.11 3.48
N PRO A 157 6.50 0.83 3.72
CA PRO A 157 7.31 0.03 2.80
C PRO A 157 6.58 -0.38 1.52
N TYR A 158 5.36 0.13 1.28
CA TYR A 158 4.53 -0.24 0.14
C TYR A 158 4.22 0.91 -0.83
N ASN A 159 4.68 2.13 -0.55
CA ASN A 159 4.50 3.27 -1.44
C ASN A 159 5.46 3.18 -2.64
N TRP A 160 5.21 2.24 -3.53
CA TRP A 160 5.96 2.01 -4.76
C TRP A 160 5.02 1.51 -5.85
N GLY A 161 5.41 1.66 -7.11
CA GLY A 161 4.61 1.17 -8.23
C GLY A 161 3.28 1.93 -8.33
N MET A 162 2.17 1.20 -8.40
CA MET A 162 0.81 1.77 -8.43
C MET A 162 0.42 2.53 -7.15
N ARG A 163 1.21 2.43 -6.08
CA ARG A 163 1.09 3.22 -4.84
C ARG A 163 2.20 4.25 -4.69
N TYR A 164 2.92 4.55 -5.77
CA TYR A 164 3.91 5.60 -5.75
C TYR A 164 3.28 6.93 -5.31
N SER A 165 3.91 7.57 -4.33
CA SER A 165 3.40 8.78 -3.70
C SER A 165 4.23 10.00 -4.07
N THR A 166 3.56 11.13 -4.18
CA THR A 166 4.14 12.46 -4.42
C THR A 166 3.61 13.43 -3.37
N LYS A 167 4.11 14.66 -3.37
CA LYS A 167 3.58 15.71 -2.51
C LYS A 167 2.29 16.28 -3.11
N ASP A 168 1.21 16.34 -2.34
CA ASP A 168 -0.03 16.94 -2.83
C ASP A 168 0.14 18.44 -3.12
N LYS A 169 -0.31 18.85 -4.30
CA LYS A 169 -0.15 20.23 -4.79
C LYS A 169 -1.04 21.24 -4.06
N LYS A 170 -2.20 20.83 -3.56
CA LYS A 170 -3.16 21.69 -2.85
C LYS A 170 -2.86 21.73 -1.35
N ASN A 171 -2.44 20.60 -0.77
CA ASN A 171 -2.09 20.48 0.63
C ASN A 171 -0.71 19.82 0.76
N PRO A 172 0.39 20.61 0.81
CA PRO A 172 1.76 20.11 0.84
C PRO A 172 2.11 19.25 2.07
N LYS A 173 1.19 19.09 3.04
CA LYS A 173 1.34 18.20 4.20
C LYS A 173 0.78 16.80 3.96
N ARG A 174 0.28 16.51 2.77
CA ARG A 174 -0.34 15.22 2.40
C ARG A 174 0.38 14.58 1.22
N LEU A 175 0.28 13.26 1.16
CA LEU A 175 0.67 12.50 -0.02
C LEU A 175 -0.44 12.53 -1.08
N ASP A 176 -0.01 12.54 -2.34
CA ASP A 176 -0.83 12.36 -3.54
C ASP A 176 -0.39 11.08 -4.27
N PHE A 177 -1.34 10.38 -4.90
CA PHE A 177 -1.13 9.10 -5.56
C PHE A 177 -1.50 9.23 -7.06
N PRO A 178 -0.57 9.72 -7.89
CA PRO A 178 -0.87 10.10 -9.27
C PRO A 178 -1.40 8.94 -10.12
N VAL A 179 -0.86 7.72 -9.96
CA VAL A 179 -1.30 6.54 -10.72
C VAL A 179 -2.76 6.19 -10.41
N MET A 180 -3.15 6.22 -9.13
CA MET A 180 -4.53 5.94 -8.70
C MET A 180 -5.50 7.00 -9.23
N ARG A 181 -5.12 8.28 -9.11
CA ARG A 181 -5.91 9.39 -9.64
C ARG A 181 -6.13 9.25 -11.14
N GLN A 182 -5.06 8.99 -11.89
CA GLN A 182 -5.15 8.87 -13.34
C GLN A 182 -5.95 7.64 -13.74
N TYR A 183 -5.81 6.52 -13.03
CA TYR A 183 -6.65 5.34 -13.24
C TYR A 183 -8.14 5.65 -13.04
N ALA A 184 -8.52 6.35 -11.98
CA ALA A 184 -9.91 6.71 -11.71
C ALA A 184 -10.51 7.61 -12.82
N LEU A 185 -9.69 8.49 -13.40
CA LEU A 185 -10.06 9.29 -14.57
C LEU A 185 -10.23 8.41 -15.82
N ASP A 186 -9.24 7.56 -16.11
CA ASP A 186 -9.20 6.72 -17.32
C ASP A 186 -10.34 5.67 -17.32
N ILE A 187 -10.65 5.04 -16.18
CA ILE A 187 -11.77 4.12 -16.08
C ILE A 187 -13.11 4.86 -16.16
N GLY A 188 -13.17 6.12 -15.73
CA GLY A 188 -14.36 6.97 -15.86
C GLY A 188 -14.65 7.35 -17.29
N GLU A 189 -13.59 7.70 -18.02
CA GLU A 189 -13.66 7.92 -19.45
C GLU A 189 -14.25 6.69 -20.17
N VAL A 190 -13.81 5.47 -19.83
CA VAL A 190 -14.37 4.24 -20.40
C VAL A 190 -15.83 4.02 -19.99
N LEU A 191 -16.12 3.93 -18.69
CA LEU A 191 -17.42 3.45 -18.21
C LEU A 191 -18.55 4.50 -18.28
N ILE A 192 -18.21 5.79 -18.18
CA ILE A 192 -19.17 6.88 -18.09
C ILE A 192 -19.26 7.65 -19.41
N GLU A 193 -18.12 8.04 -19.99
CA GLU A 193 -18.11 8.94 -21.15
C GLU A 193 -18.22 8.19 -22.49
N GLN A 194 -17.67 6.97 -22.59
CA GLN A 194 -17.60 6.24 -23.86
C GLN A 194 -18.71 5.22 -24.09
N ILE A 195 -19.35 4.71 -23.05
CA ILE A 195 -20.29 3.59 -23.14
C ILE A 195 -21.72 4.03 -22.83
N GLN A 196 -22.65 3.69 -23.72
CA GLN A 196 -24.08 3.68 -23.43
C GLN A 196 -24.51 2.28 -22.96
N TRP A 197 -25.13 2.23 -21.79
CA TRP A 197 -25.58 1.02 -21.09
C TRP A 197 -27.09 0.84 -21.25
N GLY A 198 -27.50 0.10 -22.28
CA GLY A 198 -28.91 0.00 -22.69
C GLY A 198 -29.41 1.36 -23.17
N ASP A 199 -30.44 1.88 -22.51
CA ASP A 199 -31.00 3.20 -22.80
C ASP A 199 -30.29 4.32 -22.01
N ASN A 200 -29.34 3.96 -21.14
CA ASN A 200 -28.65 4.92 -20.26
C ASN A 200 -27.32 5.36 -20.84
N TYR A 201 -27.16 6.68 -21.02
CA TYR A 201 -25.87 7.31 -21.29
C TYR A 201 -25.58 8.37 -20.22
N PHE A 202 -24.41 8.25 -19.59
CA PHE A 202 -24.01 9.08 -18.45
C PHE A 202 -22.98 10.17 -18.82
N GLY A 203 -22.42 10.09 -20.02
CA GLY A 203 -21.40 11.02 -20.50
C GLY A 203 -21.98 12.33 -21.02
N LYS A 204 -21.07 13.27 -21.33
CA LYS A 204 -21.41 14.58 -21.91
C LYS A 204 -21.38 14.59 -23.44
N GLY A 205 -20.73 13.59 -24.04
CA GLY A 205 -20.43 13.53 -25.47
C GLY A 205 -21.38 12.62 -26.26
N THR A 206 -20.81 11.89 -27.21
CA THR A 206 -21.51 10.83 -27.96
C THR A 206 -20.87 9.50 -27.58
N PRO A 207 -21.66 8.47 -27.21
CA PRO A 207 -21.10 7.15 -26.89
C PRO A 207 -20.38 6.56 -28.10
N THR A 208 -19.26 5.90 -27.85
CA THR A 208 -18.46 5.17 -28.85
C THR A 208 -18.74 3.67 -28.84
N LEU A 209 -19.49 3.19 -27.85
CA LEU A 209 -19.94 1.81 -27.71
C LEU A 209 -21.34 1.81 -27.07
N THR A 210 -22.25 1.00 -27.61
CA THR A 210 -23.55 0.73 -27.00
C THR A 210 -23.60 -0.74 -26.60
N ILE A 211 -23.90 -1.00 -25.33
CA ILE A 211 -24.02 -2.35 -24.78
C ILE A 211 -25.49 -2.57 -24.42
N THR A 212 -26.10 -3.61 -24.99
CA THR A 212 -27.47 -4.03 -24.65
C THR A 212 -27.44 -5.20 -23.68
N PRO A 213 -28.21 -5.17 -22.58
CA PRO A 213 -28.20 -6.25 -21.59
C PRO A 213 -29.00 -7.46 -22.10
N VAL A 214 -28.51 -8.67 -21.83
CA VAL A 214 -29.28 -9.91 -21.95
C VAL A 214 -29.68 -10.37 -20.56
N TRP A 215 -30.97 -10.55 -20.33
CA TRP A 215 -31.50 -10.93 -19.02
C TRP A 215 -32.00 -12.37 -19.02
N SER A 216 -31.57 -13.14 -18.02
CA SER A 216 -32.07 -14.50 -17.79
C SER A 216 -32.47 -14.69 -16.32
N ASN A 217 -33.38 -15.63 -16.07
CA ASN A 217 -33.73 -16.04 -14.72
C ASN A 217 -32.77 -17.14 -14.24
N GLU A 218 -32.25 -16.99 -13.02
CA GLU A 218 -31.42 -17.98 -12.33
C GLU A 218 -32.14 -18.41 -11.04
N THR A 219 -32.27 -19.72 -10.83
CA THR A 219 -32.79 -20.23 -9.56
C THR A 219 -31.65 -20.31 -8.55
N LEU A 220 -31.72 -19.52 -7.48
CA LEU A 220 -30.79 -19.58 -6.36
C LEU A 220 -31.36 -20.49 -5.27
N THR A 221 -30.52 -21.34 -4.70
CA THR A 221 -30.86 -22.14 -3.52
C THR A 221 -30.31 -21.43 -2.29
N MET A 222 -31.20 -21.11 -1.35
CA MET A 222 -30.89 -20.46 -0.08
C MET A 222 -30.30 -21.47 0.91
N PRO A 223 -29.55 -21.02 1.94
CA PRO A 223 -28.95 -21.91 2.95
C PRO A 223 -29.96 -22.80 3.69
N ASN A 224 -31.22 -22.36 3.80
CA ASN A 224 -32.32 -23.11 4.40
C ASN A 224 -33.02 -24.10 3.43
N GLY A 225 -32.47 -24.30 2.22
CA GLY A 225 -33.05 -25.16 1.18
C GLY A 225 -34.19 -24.52 0.37
N GLY A 226 -34.58 -23.28 0.67
CA GLY A 226 -35.55 -22.52 -0.14
C GLY A 226 -34.99 -22.18 -1.52
N LYS A 227 -35.86 -22.00 -2.51
CA LYS A 227 -35.48 -21.54 -3.86
C LYS A 227 -36.02 -20.14 -4.11
N THR A 228 -35.19 -19.26 -4.65
CA THR A 228 -35.60 -17.94 -5.15
C THR A 228 -35.15 -17.78 -6.59
N VAL A 229 -35.82 -16.92 -7.35
CA VAL A 229 -35.44 -16.61 -8.74
C VAL A 229 -34.80 -15.23 -8.76
N ALA A 230 -33.54 -15.16 -9.18
CA ALA A 230 -32.81 -13.92 -9.40
C ALA A 230 -32.69 -13.64 -10.89
N ARG A 231 -32.68 -12.35 -11.25
CA ARG A 231 -32.42 -11.90 -12.63
C ARG A 231 -30.91 -11.73 -12.82
N ARG A 232 -30.33 -12.58 -13.68
CA ARG A 232 -28.92 -12.56 -14.08
C ARG A 232 -28.75 -11.67 -15.31
N LEU A 233 -27.71 -10.82 -15.26
CA LEU A 233 -27.23 -10.04 -16.39
C LEU A 233 -26.22 -10.88 -17.16
N SER A 234 -26.28 -10.82 -18.50
CA SER A 234 -25.22 -11.28 -19.39
C SER A 234 -25.04 -10.30 -20.54
N LEU A 235 -23.83 -10.25 -21.07
CA LEU A 235 -23.47 -9.45 -22.23
C LEU A 235 -23.16 -10.35 -23.43
N SER A 236 -23.32 -9.83 -24.64
CA SER A 236 -22.94 -10.55 -25.87
C SER A 236 -21.42 -10.68 -25.97
N ASN A 237 -20.93 -11.71 -26.68
CA ASN A 237 -19.49 -11.94 -26.85
C ASN A 237 -18.77 -10.74 -27.49
N GLY A 238 -19.43 -10.02 -28.42
CA GLY A 238 -18.87 -8.81 -29.01
C GLY A 238 -18.72 -7.67 -28.00
N ALA A 239 -19.75 -7.42 -27.18
CA ALA A 239 -19.69 -6.42 -26.12
C ALA A 239 -18.65 -6.78 -25.06
N ILE A 240 -18.53 -8.06 -24.71
CA ILE A 240 -17.49 -8.58 -23.81
C ILE A 240 -16.10 -8.28 -24.35
N GLY A 241 -15.84 -8.60 -25.63
CA GLY A 241 -14.53 -8.35 -26.25
C GLY A 241 -14.15 -6.88 -26.27
N GLU A 242 -15.09 -6.00 -26.66
CA GLU A 242 -14.88 -4.55 -26.67
C GLU A 242 -14.62 -3.98 -25.26
N LEU A 243 -15.39 -4.42 -24.26
CA LEU A 243 -15.21 -3.98 -22.88
C LEU A 243 -13.87 -4.46 -22.30
N SER A 244 -13.52 -5.74 -22.54
CA SER A 244 -12.21 -6.29 -22.19
C SER A 244 -11.07 -5.46 -22.75
N ASN A 245 -11.10 -5.10 -24.03
CA ASN A 245 -10.05 -4.31 -24.68
C ASN A 245 -9.92 -2.90 -24.08
N ARG A 246 -11.05 -2.24 -23.79
CA ARG A 246 -11.04 -0.89 -23.22
C ARG A 246 -10.48 -0.89 -21.79
N ILE A 247 -10.91 -1.84 -20.96
CA ILE A 247 -10.39 -1.98 -19.60
C ILE A 247 -8.92 -2.43 -19.60
N GLN A 248 -8.52 -3.33 -20.51
CA GLN A 248 -7.12 -3.72 -20.72
C GLN A 248 -6.21 -2.50 -20.90
N ASN A 249 -6.64 -1.51 -21.68
CA ASN A 249 -5.85 -0.30 -21.88
C ASN A 249 -5.67 0.51 -20.59
N VAL A 250 -6.72 0.65 -19.79
CA VAL A 250 -6.66 1.35 -18.50
C VAL A 250 -5.73 0.63 -17.52
N VAL A 251 -5.90 -0.69 -17.38
CA VAL A 251 -5.06 -1.55 -16.54
C VAL A 251 -3.59 -1.48 -16.97
N SER A 252 -3.34 -1.55 -18.28
CA SER A 252 -1.98 -1.52 -18.82
C SER A 252 -1.30 -0.18 -18.58
N LYS A 253 -2.02 0.93 -18.76
CA LYS A 253 -1.51 2.27 -18.44
C LYS A 253 -1.17 2.42 -16.96
N ALA A 254 -2.01 1.92 -16.06
CA ALA A 254 -1.74 2.01 -14.63
C ALA A 254 -0.47 1.23 -14.25
N LEU A 255 -0.30 0.01 -14.78
CA LEU A 255 0.86 -0.84 -14.50
C LEU A 255 2.17 -0.36 -15.12
N THR A 256 2.10 0.30 -16.28
CA THR A 256 3.27 0.78 -17.04
C THR A 256 3.56 2.27 -16.86
N SER A 257 2.75 2.98 -16.08
CA SER A 257 2.88 4.42 -15.89
C SER A 257 4.26 4.79 -15.37
N THR A 258 4.88 5.81 -15.98
CA THR A 258 6.12 6.40 -15.48
C THR A 258 5.97 7.03 -14.11
N ASP A 259 4.74 7.41 -13.73
CA ASP A 259 4.42 7.92 -12.39
C ASP A 259 4.49 6.82 -11.32
N SER A 260 4.65 5.55 -11.70
CA SER A 260 4.90 4.43 -10.79
C SER A 260 6.34 4.39 -10.25
N GLY A 261 7.18 5.33 -10.66
CA GLY A 261 8.61 5.33 -10.38
C GLY A 261 9.31 4.10 -10.98
N PRO A 262 10.40 3.62 -10.37
CA PRO A 262 11.19 2.53 -10.96
C PRO A 262 10.50 1.16 -10.90
N PHE A 263 9.37 1.04 -10.20
CA PHE A 263 8.58 -0.20 -10.08
C PHE A 263 7.43 -0.31 -11.11
N ALA A 264 7.42 0.54 -12.15
CA ALA A 264 6.58 0.34 -13.32
C ALA A 264 6.87 -1.04 -13.95
N LEU A 265 5.84 -1.73 -14.40
CA LEU A 265 6.01 -3.02 -15.06
C LEU A 265 6.46 -2.85 -16.52
N PRO A 266 7.28 -3.77 -17.06
CA PRO A 266 7.49 -3.87 -18.50
C PRO A 266 6.18 -4.27 -19.21
N SER A 267 6.01 -3.83 -20.46
CA SER A 267 4.78 -4.06 -21.24
C SER A 267 4.44 -5.54 -21.45
N GLU A 268 5.46 -6.39 -21.44
CA GLU A 268 5.39 -7.83 -21.60
C GLU A 268 4.79 -8.52 -20.38
N ALA A 269 4.77 -7.85 -19.22
CA ALA A 269 4.21 -8.35 -17.97
C ALA A 269 2.71 -8.05 -17.79
N MET A 270 2.05 -7.43 -18.78
CA MET A 270 0.64 -7.05 -18.63
C MET A 270 -0.28 -8.28 -18.50
N PRO A 271 -1.23 -8.26 -17.54
CA PRO A 271 -2.22 -9.31 -17.42
C PRO A 271 -3.16 -9.29 -18.62
N VAL A 272 -3.77 -10.42 -18.93
CA VAL A 272 -4.91 -10.46 -19.86
C VAL A 272 -6.17 -10.07 -19.11
N VAL A 273 -6.91 -9.06 -19.59
CA VAL A 273 -8.20 -8.67 -19.02
C VAL A 273 -9.34 -9.44 -19.69
N ILE A 274 -10.07 -10.20 -18.87
CA ILE A 274 -11.15 -11.09 -19.31
C ILE A 274 -12.46 -10.64 -18.66
N VAL A 275 -13.34 -10.02 -19.42
CA VAL A 275 -14.73 -9.83 -18.99
C VAL A 275 -15.49 -11.13 -19.25
N THR A 276 -16.24 -11.61 -18.27
CA THR A 276 -16.98 -12.89 -18.39
C THR A 276 -18.36 -12.81 -17.79
N ASN A 277 -19.29 -13.54 -18.42
CA ASN A 277 -20.61 -13.78 -17.86
C ASN A 277 -20.56 -14.79 -16.70
N ASP A 278 -19.50 -15.59 -16.60
CA ASP A 278 -19.36 -16.64 -15.60
C ASP A 278 -19.15 -16.07 -14.20
N LYS A 279 -19.63 -16.81 -13.19
CA LYS A 279 -19.41 -16.42 -11.80
C LYS A 279 -17.93 -16.56 -11.47
N LEU A 280 -17.39 -15.56 -10.81
CA LEU A 280 -16.08 -15.63 -10.19
C LEU A 280 -16.21 -16.22 -8.78
N THR A 281 -15.08 -16.69 -8.25
CA THR A 281 -15.01 -17.27 -6.89
C THR A 281 -15.60 -16.31 -5.87
N GLY A 282 -16.51 -16.80 -5.02
CA GLY A 282 -17.15 -15.99 -3.98
C GLY A 282 -18.03 -14.84 -4.50
N ASP A 283 -18.50 -14.92 -5.75
CA ASP A 283 -19.25 -13.86 -6.43
C ASP A 283 -18.48 -12.52 -6.56
N ALA A 284 -17.14 -12.58 -6.59
CA ALA A 284 -16.28 -11.42 -6.74
C ALA A 284 -16.58 -10.62 -8.03
N GLN A 285 -16.40 -9.29 -7.95
CA GLN A 285 -16.53 -8.39 -9.10
C GLN A 285 -15.35 -8.51 -10.07
N GLY A 286 -14.16 -8.78 -9.53
CA GLY A 286 -12.97 -9.12 -10.30
C GLY A 286 -12.01 -9.99 -9.48
N VAL A 287 -11.12 -10.70 -10.17
CA VAL A 287 -10.07 -11.54 -9.57
C VAL A 287 -8.84 -11.55 -10.48
N PHE A 288 -7.67 -11.27 -9.92
CA PHE A 288 -6.40 -11.56 -10.57
C PHE A 288 -5.94 -12.99 -10.26
N ASP A 289 -5.77 -13.79 -11.30
CA ASP A 289 -5.24 -15.14 -11.23
C ASP A 289 -3.81 -15.17 -11.75
N ASN A 290 -2.86 -15.31 -10.83
CA ASN A 290 -1.44 -15.38 -11.15
C ASN A 290 -1.05 -16.69 -11.88
N SER A 291 -1.84 -17.77 -11.76
CA SER A 291 -1.54 -19.05 -12.41
C SER A 291 -1.61 -19.00 -13.94
N ILE A 292 -2.49 -18.12 -14.45
CA ILE A 292 -2.68 -17.83 -15.88
C ILE A 292 -2.28 -16.39 -16.28
N TRP A 293 -1.99 -15.55 -15.29
CA TRP A 293 -1.67 -14.13 -15.42
C TRP A 293 -2.80 -13.33 -16.09
N ALA A 294 -4.00 -13.45 -15.53
CA ALA A 294 -5.20 -12.81 -16.05
C ALA A 294 -6.00 -12.10 -14.96
N LEU A 295 -6.59 -10.97 -15.31
CA LEU A 295 -7.55 -10.23 -14.50
C LEU A 295 -8.95 -10.51 -15.06
N SER A 296 -9.74 -11.28 -14.33
CA SER A 296 -11.13 -11.60 -14.71
C SER A 296 -12.10 -10.60 -14.09
N ILE A 297 -13.14 -10.24 -14.84
CA ILE A 297 -14.15 -9.25 -14.45
C ILE A 297 -15.54 -9.84 -14.70
N ASN A 298 -16.39 -9.84 -13.66
CA ASN A 298 -17.74 -10.37 -13.74
C ASN A 298 -18.71 -9.35 -14.32
N THR A 299 -19.42 -9.68 -15.40
CA THR A 299 -20.40 -8.77 -16.01
C THR A 299 -21.54 -8.36 -15.07
N ALA A 300 -21.85 -9.18 -14.05
CA ALA A 300 -22.91 -8.89 -13.09
C ALA A 300 -22.68 -7.56 -12.34
N THR A 301 -21.42 -7.11 -12.23
CA THR A 301 -21.05 -5.84 -11.59
C THR A 301 -21.64 -4.62 -12.31
N PHE A 302 -21.94 -4.71 -13.61
CA PHE A 302 -22.49 -3.60 -14.40
C PHE A 302 -24.02 -3.52 -14.37
N LYS A 303 -24.69 -4.44 -13.64
CA LYS A 303 -26.14 -4.47 -13.50
C LYS A 303 -26.77 -3.12 -13.09
N PRO A 304 -26.19 -2.34 -12.16
CA PRO A 304 -26.75 -1.03 -11.78
C PRO A 304 -26.85 -0.03 -12.94
N LEU A 305 -25.98 -0.14 -13.95
CA LEU A 305 -25.93 0.79 -15.08
C LEU A 305 -27.11 0.63 -16.05
N PHE A 306 -27.85 -0.48 -15.96
CA PHE A 306 -29.04 -0.76 -16.77
C PHE A 306 -30.35 -0.49 -16.02
N GLN A 307 -30.29 0.14 -14.84
CA GLN A 307 -31.50 0.55 -14.11
C GLN A 307 -32.19 1.72 -14.80
N ASP A 308 -33.49 1.89 -14.56
CA ASP A 308 -34.26 2.98 -15.13
C ASP A 308 -33.97 4.29 -14.40
N PHE A 309 -33.52 5.30 -15.14
CA PHE A 309 -33.22 6.64 -14.63
C PHE A 309 -34.10 7.74 -15.28
N GLU A 310 -35.25 7.39 -15.86
CA GLU A 310 -36.13 8.28 -16.66
C GLU A 310 -36.47 9.63 -16.00
N LYS A 311 -36.48 9.70 -14.67
CA LYS A 311 -36.88 10.89 -13.90
C LYS A 311 -35.72 11.69 -13.31
N GLU A 312 -34.49 11.27 -13.56
CA GLU A 312 -33.31 11.89 -12.97
C GLU A 312 -32.62 12.83 -13.95
N GLU A 313 -32.24 14.02 -13.46
CA GLU A 313 -31.36 14.95 -14.17
C GLU A 313 -30.02 14.27 -14.51
N ALA A 314 -29.42 14.63 -15.65
CA ALA A 314 -28.20 13.98 -16.16
C ALA A 314 -27.06 13.95 -15.12
N SER A 315 -26.88 15.04 -14.35
CA SER A 315 -25.87 15.09 -13.30
C SER A 315 -26.16 14.15 -12.12
N GLN A 316 -27.43 13.90 -11.79
CA GLN A 316 -27.82 12.96 -10.74
C GLN A 316 -27.60 11.52 -11.20
N ARG A 317 -27.97 11.19 -12.43
CA ARG A 317 -27.72 9.88 -13.03
C ARG A 317 -26.25 9.52 -13.01
N GLN A 318 -25.40 10.46 -13.43
CA GLN A 318 -23.95 10.26 -13.44
C GLN A 318 -23.41 10.04 -12.02
N ARG A 319 -23.87 10.81 -11.02
CA ARG A 319 -23.50 10.60 -9.62
C ARG A 319 -23.93 9.22 -9.12
N ASN A 320 -25.17 8.81 -9.39
CA ASN A 320 -25.69 7.50 -9.00
C ASN A 320 -24.89 6.36 -9.64
N ALA A 321 -24.62 6.43 -10.94
CA ALA A 321 -23.78 5.45 -11.64
C ALA A 321 -22.37 5.37 -11.05
N ARG A 322 -21.77 6.52 -10.70
CA ARG A 322 -20.46 6.54 -10.02
C ARG A 322 -20.53 5.86 -8.66
N ASN A 323 -21.53 6.15 -7.85
CA ASN A 323 -21.68 5.53 -6.52
C ASN A 323 -21.82 4.00 -6.63
N GLU A 324 -22.66 3.52 -7.57
CA GLU A 324 -22.87 2.08 -7.80
C GLU A 324 -21.62 1.36 -8.35
N LEU A 325 -20.70 2.08 -8.99
CA LEU A 325 -19.46 1.54 -9.53
C LEU A 325 -18.24 1.71 -8.59
N LYS A 326 -18.38 2.36 -7.43
CA LYS A 326 -17.24 2.63 -6.55
C LYS A 326 -16.51 1.35 -6.15
N ASP A 327 -17.26 0.36 -5.66
CA ASP A 327 -16.70 -0.94 -5.25
C ASP A 327 -16.06 -1.70 -6.41
N PHE A 328 -16.61 -1.56 -7.62
CA PHE A 328 -16.01 -2.13 -8.83
C PHE A 328 -14.66 -1.49 -9.12
N VAL A 329 -14.58 -0.16 -9.09
CA VAL A 329 -13.35 0.57 -9.38
C VAL A 329 -12.26 0.26 -8.35
N ASP A 330 -12.64 0.20 -7.07
CA ASP A 330 -11.82 -0.29 -5.96
C ASP A 330 -11.28 -1.70 -6.27
N THR A 331 -12.17 -2.66 -6.51
CA THR A 331 -11.83 -4.06 -6.77
C THR A 331 -10.87 -4.20 -7.95
N ILE A 332 -11.14 -3.54 -9.08
CA ILE A 332 -10.27 -3.69 -10.25
C ILE A 332 -8.88 -3.10 -10.01
N TYR A 333 -8.75 -1.99 -9.27
CA TYR A 333 -7.44 -1.46 -8.92
C TYR A 333 -6.71 -2.35 -7.91
N HIS A 334 -7.43 -2.90 -6.93
CA HIS A 334 -6.94 -3.89 -5.98
C HIS A 334 -6.35 -5.12 -6.70
N GLU A 335 -7.12 -5.73 -7.60
CA GLU A 335 -6.67 -6.91 -8.34
C GLU A 335 -5.54 -6.59 -9.32
N THR A 336 -5.54 -5.38 -9.91
CA THR A 336 -4.42 -4.90 -10.73
C THR A 336 -3.15 -4.74 -9.89
N ARG A 337 -3.26 -4.29 -8.64
CA ARG A 337 -2.13 -4.21 -7.71
C ARG A 337 -1.54 -5.59 -7.41
N HIS A 338 -2.35 -6.64 -7.28
CA HIS A 338 -1.83 -8.02 -7.13
C HIS A 338 -0.92 -8.41 -8.30
N CYS A 339 -1.27 -8.05 -9.54
CA CYS A 339 -0.39 -8.30 -10.70
C CYS A 339 1.00 -7.68 -10.52
N GLN A 340 1.07 -6.41 -10.10
CA GLN A 340 2.34 -5.73 -9.85
C GLN A 340 3.10 -6.33 -8.66
N GLN A 341 2.40 -6.69 -7.58
CA GLN A 341 3.00 -7.33 -6.40
C GLN A 341 3.61 -8.69 -6.76
N TYR A 342 2.86 -9.58 -7.41
CA TYR A 342 3.38 -10.89 -7.84
C TYR A 342 4.62 -10.74 -8.72
N PHE A 343 4.62 -9.80 -9.66
CA PHE A 343 5.77 -9.58 -10.53
C PHE A 343 7.04 -9.26 -9.73
N TRP A 344 7.00 -8.27 -8.84
CA TRP A 344 8.20 -7.88 -8.09
C TRP A 344 8.57 -8.87 -6.99
N ILE A 345 7.60 -9.56 -6.39
CA ILE A 345 7.83 -10.67 -5.47
C ILE A 345 8.58 -11.80 -6.18
N TYR A 346 8.13 -12.21 -7.36
CA TYR A 346 8.78 -13.25 -8.15
C TYR A 346 10.20 -12.88 -8.56
N ALA A 347 10.40 -11.63 -9.00
CA ALA A 347 11.73 -11.14 -9.31
C ALA A 347 12.67 -11.24 -8.10
N MET A 348 12.22 -10.77 -6.92
CA MET A 348 13.01 -10.83 -5.69
C MET A 348 13.38 -12.25 -5.27
N VAL A 349 12.40 -13.16 -5.18
CA VAL A 349 12.69 -14.53 -4.72
C VAL A 349 13.59 -15.29 -5.68
N GLN A 350 13.56 -14.97 -6.97
CA GLN A 350 14.39 -15.61 -7.98
C GLN A 350 15.82 -15.05 -8.05
N GLN A 351 15.98 -13.74 -7.93
CA GLN A 351 17.28 -13.06 -8.12
C GLN A 351 18.03 -12.82 -6.81
N GLN A 352 17.32 -12.66 -5.68
CA GLN A 352 17.90 -12.29 -4.38
C GLN A 352 17.68 -13.36 -3.31
N LYS A 353 17.98 -14.63 -3.64
CA LYS A 353 17.78 -15.80 -2.75
C LYS A 353 18.42 -15.65 -1.38
N GLY A 354 19.54 -14.93 -1.29
CA GLY A 354 20.24 -14.65 -0.02
C GLY A 354 19.38 -13.91 1.02
N ASN A 355 18.28 -13.28 0.59
CA ASN A 355 17.33 -12.63 1.48
C ASN A 355 16.43 -13.62 2.24
N PHE A 356 16.47 -14.90 1.88
CA PHE A 356 15.59 -15.95 2.37
C PHE A 356 16.36 -17.18 2.91
N PRO A 357 17.20 -17.00 3.95
CA PRO A 357 18.16 -18.03 4.37
C PRO A 357 17.54 -19.34 4.89
N LYS A 358 16.31 -19.31 5.44
CA LYS A 358 15.63 -20.53 5.92
C LYS A 358 14.82 -21.24 4.83
N THR A 359 14.58 -20.59 3.69
CA THR A 359 13.73 -21.09 2.59
C THR A 359 14.51 -21.09 1.27
N PRO A 360 15.57 -21.91 1.14
CA PRO A 360 16.47 -21.88 -0.02
C PRO A 360 15.80 -22.30 -1.34
N LYS A 361 14.57 -22.85 -1.30
CA LYS A 361 13.80 -23.29 -2.47
C LYS A 361 12.71 -22.31 -2.90
N ILE A 362 12.58 -21.16 -2.22
CA ILE A 362 11.56 -20.14 -2.51
C ILE A 362 11.64 -19.60 -3.94
N ASP A 363 12.80 -19.66 -4.58
CA ASP A 363 13.00 -19.23 -5.97
C ASP A 363 12.32 -20.14 -7.01
N LEU A 364 12.00 -21.38 -6.63
CA LEU A 364 11.33 -22.37 -7.48
C LEU A 364 9.81 -22.18 -7.47
N TRP A 365 9.26 -21.57 -6.42
CA TRP A 365 7.82 -21.37 -6.19
C TRP A 365 7.10 -20.66 -7.35
N PRO A 366 7.62 -19.57 -7.95
CA PRO A 366 6.96 -18.92 -9.07
C PRO A 366 6.65 -19.87 -10.24
N GLY A 367 7.60 -20.74 -10.59
CA GLY A 367 7.46 -21.68 -11.70
C GLY A 367 6.51 -22.85 -11.43
N ILE A 368 6.08 -23.04 -10.19
CA ILE A 368 5.10 -24.08 -9.80
C ILE A 368 3.68 -23.51 -9.81
N VAL A 369 3.51 -22.26 -9.36
CA VAL A 369 2.19 -21.62 -9.33
C VAL A 369 1.81 -21.11 -10.71
N SER A 370 2.74 -20.49 -11.43
CA SER A 370 2.49 -19.70 -12.63
C SER A 370 2.92 -20.46 -13.88
N THR A 371 2.05 -21.37 -14.34
CA THR A 371 2.40 -22.39 -15.35
C THR A 371 1.62 -22.29 -16.65
N ALA A 372 0.49 -21.57 -16.66
CA ALA A 372 -0.42 -21.52 -17.79
C ALA A 372 -0.59 -20.10 -18.34
N GLY A 373 -1.30 -19.97 -19.46
CA GLY A 373 -1.56 -18.66 -20.09
C GLY A 373 -0.27 -17.88 -20.37
N LYS A 374 -0.24 -16.61 -19.96
CA LYS A 374 0.96 -15.75 -20.06
C LYS A 374 1.96 -15.97 -18.91
N ALA A 375 1.55 -16.67 -17.85
CA ALA A 375 2.25 -16.66 -16.58
C ALA A 375 3.68 -17.22 -16.67
N SER A 376 3.90 -18.28 -17.45
CA SER A 376 5.24 -18.87 -17.64
C SER A 376 6.23 -17.91 -18.32
N GLY A 377 5.75 -17.10 -19.27
CA GLY A 377 6.53 -16.05 -19.91
C GLY A 377 6.90 -14.95 -18.91
N VAL A 378 5.95 -14.54 -18.06
CA VAL A 378 6.19 -13.53 -17.02
C VAL A 378 7.18 -14.03 -15.97
N VAL A 379 7.06 -15.28 -15.51
CA VAL A 379 8.04 -15.91 -14.60
C VAL A 379 9.45 -15.92 -15.19
N THR A 380 9.57 -16.07 -16.51
CA THR A 380 10.88 -15.99 -17.19
C THR A 380 11.40 -14.56 -17.20
N LEU A 381 10.53 -13.58 -17.47
CA LEU A 381 10.85 -12.16 -17.43
C LEU A 381 11.27 -11.69 -16.03
N ASN A 382 10.62 -12.19 -14.98
CA ASN A 382 10.95 -11.87 -13.59
C ASN A 382 12.40 -12.20 -13.23
N LYS A 383 12.98 -13.25 -13.81
CA LYS A 383 14.39 -13.63 -13.56
C LYS A 383 15.40 -12.65 -14.15
N GLN A 384 14.98 -11.83 -15.11
CA GLN A 384 15.84 -10.97 -15.92
C GLN A 384 15.62 -9.48 -15.61
N GLN A 385 14.41 -9.11 -15.19
CA GLN A 385 14.07 -7.72 -14.90
C GLN A 385 14.92 -7.20 -13.75
N VAL A 386 15.68 -6.13 -13.99
CA VAL A 386 16.48 -5.48 -12.95
C VAL A 386 15.55 -4.99 -11.85
N ILE A 387 15.84 -5.40 -10.61
CA ILE A 387 15.12 -4.98 -9.42
C ILE A 387 15.60 -3.57 -9.04
N PRO A 388 14.69 -2.59 -8.88
CA PRO A 388 15.05 -1.27 -8.40
C PRO A 388 15.73 -1.30 -7.03
N ASP A 389 16.76 -0.47 -6.85
CA ASP A 389 17.53 -0.36 -5.60
C ASP A 389 16.86 0.64 -4.62
N ASP A 390 15.63 0.34 -4.21
CA ASP A 390 14.91 1.07 -3.16
C ASP A 390 14.69 0.16 -1.95
N MET A 391 15.50 0.35 -0.90
CA MET A 391 15.49 -0.57 0.24
C MET A 391 14.15 -0.61 0.99
N LEU A 392 13.44 0.50 1.04
CA LEU A 392 12.16 0.59 1.73
C LEU A 392 11.10 -0.21 0.98
N ALA A 393 11.03 -0.05 -0.34
CA ALA A 393 10.16 -0.85 -1.19
C ALA A 393 10.51 -2.34 -1.13
N LEU A 394 11.81 -2.67 -1.19
CA LEU A 394 12.27 -4.05 -1.11
C LEU A 394 11.97 -4.69 0.24
N ALA A 395 12.00 -3.94 1.35
CA ALA A 395 11.59 -4.47 2.65
C ALA A 395 10.12 -4.90 2.63
N GLY A 396 9.23 -4.10 2.03
CA GLY A 396 7.82 -4.45 1.84
C GLY A 396 7.62 -5.66 0.94
N ILE A 397 8.35 -5.73 -0.18
CA ILE A 397 8.31 -6.87 -1.10
C ILE A 397 8.78 -8.15 -0.39
N LYS A 398 9.83 -8.09 0.44
CA LYS A 398 10.30 -9.24 1.24
C LYS A 398 9.23 -9.72 2.21
N GLN A 399 8.53 -8.81 2.89
CA GLN A 399 7.42 -9.15 3.79
C GLN A 399 6.29 -9.87 3.04
N MET A 400 5.90 -9.36 1.87
CA MET A 400 4.89 -10.02 1.03
C MET A 400 5.38 -11.39 0.53
N ALA A 401 6.64 -11.51 0.13
CA ALA A 401 7.22 -12.74 -0.40
C ALA A 401 7.21 -13.89 0.61
N VAL A 402 7.70 -13.66 1.84
CA VAL A 402 7.69 -14.71 2.88
C VAL A 402 6.27 -15.12 3.25
N ALA A 403 5.35 -14.14 3.29
CA ALA A 403 3.97 -14.36 3.67
C ALA A 403 3.19 -15.15 2.60
N MET A 404 3.34 -14.79 1.32
CA MET A 404 2.72 -15.50 0.21
C MET A 404 3.30 -16.90 0.02
N TYR A 405 4.60 -17.08 0.25
CA TYR A 405 5.22 -18.39 0.10
C TYR A 405 4.70 -19.40 1.12
N VAL A 406 4.70 -19.05 2.41
CA VAL A 406 4.14 -19.92 3.46
C VAL A 406 2.63 -20.14 3.26
N TRP A 407 1.89 -19.13 2.78
CA TRP A 407 0.48 -19.26 2.44
C TRP A 407 0.26 -20.31 1.34
N ASN A 408 1.00 -20.28 0.24
CA ASN A 408 0.89 -21.29 -0.83
C ASN A 408 1.23 -22.70 -0.33
N LEU A 409 2.32 -22.85 0.44
CA LEU A 409 2.66 -24.13 1.06
C LEU A 409 1.54 -24.62 1.99
N GLY A 410 0.90 -23.72 2.75
CA GLY A 410 -0.23 -24.03 3.61
C GLY A 410 -1.47 -24.50 2.83
N ILE A 411 -1.81 -23.84 1.73
CA ILE A 411 -2.91 -24.26 0.84
C ILE A 411 -2.61 -25.64 0.25
N TRP A 412 -1.41 -25.87 -0.27
CA TRP A 412 -1.02 -27.19 -0.79
C TRP A 412 -1.06 -28.28 0.28
N LYS A 413 -0.66 -27.95 1.51
CA LYS A 413 -0.78 -28.84 2.67
C LYS A 413 -2.23 -29.23 2.95
N GLN A 414 -3.15 -28.26 2.97
CA GLN A 414 -4.58 -28.53 3.15
C GLN A 414 -5.14 -29.41 2.02
N LEU A 415 -4.83 -29.07 0.76
CA LEU A 415 -5.29 -29.82 -0.41
C LEU A 415 -4.78 -31.27 -0.42
N ASN A 416 -3.64 -31.56 0.22
CA ASN A 416 -3.08 -32.91 0.31
C ASN A 416 -3.69 -33.78 1.40
N THR A 417 -4.46 -33.22 2.34
CA THR A 417 -5.05 -34.00 3.45
C THR A 417 -6.03 -35.08 2.97
N SER A 418 -6.67 -34.88 1.82
CA SER A 418 -7.71 -35.76 1.27
C SER A 418 -7.32 -36.44 -0.05
N LYS A 419 -6.10 -36.24 -0.57
CA LYS A 419 -5.67 -36.77 -1.88
C LYS A 419 -4.89 -38.08 -1.77
N THR A 420 -5.26 -39.05 -2.62
CA THR A 420 -4.52 -40.30 -2.84
C THR A 420 -4.42 -40.58 -4.35
N PRO A 421 -3.21 -40.62 -4.96
CA PRO A 421 -1.91 -40.33 -4.34
C PRO A 421 -1.77 -38.85 -3.96
N LYS A 422 -0.93 -38.56 -2.96
CA LYS A 422 -0.55 -37.19 -2.61
C LYS A 422 0.21 -36.52 -3.75
N TRP A 423 0.01 -35.21 -3.92
CA TRP A 423 0.75 -34.41 -4.89
C TRP A 423 1.74 -33.52 -4.15
N TYR A 424 2.97 -33.39 -4.65
CA TYR A 424 3.96 -32.48 -4.06
C TYR A 424 4.42 -31.46 -5.10
N PRO A 425 4.74 -30.23 -4.66
CA PRO A 425 5.26 -29.18 -5.54
C PRO A 425 6.71 -29.48 -5.94
N VAL A 426 6.93 -30.35 -6.92
CA VAL A 426 8.28 -30.66 -7.43
C VAL A 426 8.83 -29.43 -8.18
N PRO A 427 10.11 -29.02 -8.00
CA PRO A 427 11.18 -29.67 -7.22
C PRO A 427 11.33 -29.18 -5.76
N ILE A 428 10.36 -28.44 -5.22
CA ILE A 428 10.41 -28.01 -3.81
C ILE A 428 10.40 -29.23 -2.88
N ALA A 429 9.50 -30.18 -3.12
CA ALA A 429 9.43 -31.43 -2.36
C ALA A 429 8.95 -32.60 -3.21
N THR A 430 9.42 -33.80 -2.87
CA THR A 430 9.02 -35.09 -3.46
C THR A 430 8.41 -36.05 -2.45
N THR A 431 8.53 -35.75 -1.15
CA THR A 431 8.00 -36.55 -0.05
C THR A 431 7.27 -35.70 0.99
N ASP A 432 6.41 -36.33 1.80
CA ASP A 432 5.73 -35.67 2.93
C ASP A 432 6.73 -35.04 3.92
N THR A 433 7.87 -35.70 4.15
CA THR A 433 8.92 -35.22 5.06
C THR A 433 9.56 -33.96 4.53
N GLU A 434 10.00 -33.95 3.27
CA GLU A 434 10.58 -32.77 2.62
C GLU A 434 9.59 -31.60 2.60
N PHE A 435 8.34 -31.88 2.24
CA PHE A 435 7.30 -30.85 2.19
C PHE A 435 6.99 -30.28 3.57
N SER A 436 6.93 -31.13 4.61
CA SER A 436 6.72 -30.68 5.98
C SER A 436 7.88 -29.86 6.52
N GLN A 437 9.13 -30.24 6.20
CA GLN A 437 10.32 -29.48 6.56
C GLN A 437 10.33 -28.09 5.91
N GLU A 438 10.04 -28.02 4.60
CA GLU A 438 9.96 -26.74 3.89
C GLU A 438 8.86 -25.84 4.47
N TYR A 439 7.67 -26.40 4.72
CA TYR A 439 6.56 -25.65 5.33
C TYR A 439 6.95 -25.09 6.71
N GLN A 440 7.60 -25.88 7.57
CA GLN A 440 8.02 -25.41 8.89
C GLN A 440 9.10 -24.33 8.81
N ALA A 441 10.08 -24.49 7.91
CA ALA A 441 11.12 -23.48 7.71
C ALA A 441 10.54 -22.16 7.17
N ALA A 442 9.57 -22.23 6.25
CA ALA A 442 8.83 -21.07 5.77
C ALA A 442 7.99 -20.41 6.86
N LEU A 443 7.33 -21.20 7.71
CA LEU A 443 6.57 -20.71 8.85
C LEU A 443 7.46 -19.98 9.86
N GLU A 444 8.62 -20.54 10.20
CA GLU A 444 9.58 -19.93 11.10
C GLU A 444 10.10 -18.60 10.54
N GLN A 445 10.47 -18.58 9.26
CA GLN A 445 10.96 -17.36 8.60
C GLN A 445 9.88 -16.29 8.50
N ALA A 446 8.65 -16.64 8.14
CA ALA A 446 7.53 -15.71 8.10
C ALA A 446 7.21 -15.16 9.50
N THR A 447 7.26 -15.99 10.54
CA THR A 447 7.03 -15.56 11.93
C THR A 447 8.05 -14.52 12.39
N GLU A 448 9.33 -14.71 12.02
CA GLU A 448 10.40 -13.76 12.33
C GLU A 448 10.20 -12.42 11.60
N VAL A 449 10.01 -12.47 10.27
CA VAL A 449 9.89 -11.28 9.43
C VAL A 449 8.61 -10.49 9.69
N LEU A 450 7.51 -11.17 10.04
CA LEU A 450 6.19 -10.57 10.27
C LEU A 450 5.89 -10.32 11.77
N SER A 451 6.90 -10.47 12.63
CA SER A 451 6.78 -10.35 14.09
C SER A 451 6.32 -8.97 14.57
N ASN A 452 6.53 -7.94 13.76
CA ASN A 452 6.01 -6.60 13.98
C ASN A 452 5.64 -6.13 12.58
N VAL A 453 4.53 -6.56 11.99
CA VAL A 453 4.12 -6.01 10.66
C VAL A 453 2.64 -5.64 10.64
N GLY A 454 1.89 -6.13 11.62
CA GLY A 454 0.47 -5.87 11.79
C GLY A 454 0.16 -4.46 12.25
N ALA A 455 -1.13 -4.23 12.48
CA ALA A 455 -1.64 -2.94 12.91
C ALA A 455 -0.92 -2.45 14.18
N GLY A 456 -0.45 -1.20 14.17
CA GLY A 456 0.27 -0.60 15.31
C GLY A 456 1.61 -1.26 15.64
N GLY A 457 2.23 -1.94 14.67
CA GLY A 457 3.49 -2.67 14.86
C GLY A 457 3.35 -4.01 15.59
N THR A 458 2.13 -4.56 15.63
CA THR A 458 1.87 -5.85 16.28
C THR A 458 2.30 -7.03 15.42
N GLN A 459 2.46 -8.20 16.05
CA GLN A 459 2.74 -9.43 15.35
C GLN A 459 1.56 -9.86 14.48
N ILE A 460 1.85 -10.22 13.22
CA ILE A 460 0.90 -10.96 12.39
C ILE A 460 0.90 -12.42 12.86
N ASP A 461 -0.29 -12.93 13.19
CA ASP A 461 -0.47 -14.35 13.43
C ASP A 461 -0.38 -15.10 12.09
N VAL A 462 0.79 -15.71 11.84
CA VAL A 462 1.09 -16.34 10.55
C VAL A 462 0.19 -17.55 10.29
N GLU A 463 -0.14 -18.34 11.31
CA GLU A 463 -1.05 -19.48 11.12
C GLU A 463 -2.46 -19.00 10.75
N SER A 464 -2.93 -17.95 11.41
CA SER A 464 -4.23 -17.37 11.09
C SER A 464 -4.25 -16.69 9.72
N MET A 465 -3.16 -16.03 9.33
CA MET A 465 -2.96 -15.49 7.99
C MET A 465 -3.04 -16.57 6.91
N VAL A 466 -2.41 -17.73 7.16
CA VAL A 466 -2.39 -18.87 6.24
C VAL A 466 -3.78 -19.50 6.12
N TYR A 467 -4.42 -19.80 7.24
CA TYR A 467 -5.63 -20.64 7.28
C TYR A 467 -6.95 -19.90 7.47
N GLY A 468 -6.92 -18.58 7.67
CA GLY A 468 -8.13 -17.77 7.89
C GLY A 468 -8.87 -18.11 9.18
N THR A 469 -8.16 -18.57 10.22
CA THR A 469 -8.78 -19.07 11.47
C THR A 469 -9.30 -17.96 12.39
N LYS A 470 -8.96 -16.69 12.11
CA LYS A 470 -9.44 -15.51 12.84
C LYS A 470 -10.00 -14.50 11.82
N ASN A 471 -10.87 -13.61 12.31
CA ASN A 471 -11.57 -12.62 11.49
C ASN A 471 -10.63 -11.69 10.70
N ASP A 472 -9.41 -11.47 11.20
CA ASP A 472 -8.40 -10.65 10.55
C ASP A 472 -7.51 -11.43 9.56
N GLY A 473 -7.52 -12.77 9.56
CA GLY A 473 -6.53 -13.59 8.88
C GLY A 473 -6.36 -13.28 7.38
N TYR A 474 -7.46 -13.05 6.66
CA TYR A 474 -7.40 -12.64 5.25
C TYR A 474 -6.86 -11.21 5.10
N THR A 475 -7.44 -10.24 5.81
CA THR A 475 -7.05 -8.82 5.73
C THR A 475 -5.66 -8.51 6.31
N ALA A 476 -5.13 -9.39 7.16
CA ALA A 476 -3.81 -9.27 7.78
C ALA A 476 -2.67 -9.69 6.84
N ARG A 477 -2.98 -10.36 5.73
CA ARG A 477 -1.99 -10.70 4.71
C ARG A 477 -1.34 -9.41 4.18
N PRO A 478 -0.01 -9.26 4.23
CA PRO A 478 0.65 -8.01 3.84
C PRO A 478 0.28 -7.53 2.43
N TRP A 479 0.11 -8.45 1.48
CA TRP A 479 -0.24 -8.14 0.10
C TRP A 479 -1.71 -7.72 -0.06
N GLU A 480 -2.64 -8.38 0.62
CA GLU A 480 -4.06 -7.99 0.64
C GLU A 480 -4.24 -6.64 1.32
N ASN A 481 -3.60 -6.41 2.46
CA ASN A 481 -3.71 -5.13 3.18
C ASN A 481 -3.23 -3.95 2.31
N ASP A 482 -2.16 -4.15 1.56
CA ASP A 482 -1.67 -3.14 0.60
C ASP A 482 -2.62 -2.97 -0.60
N ALA A 483 -3.14 -4.07 -1.16
CA ALA A 483 -4.09 -4.02 -2.27
C ALA A 483 -5.42 -3.36 -1.87
N PHE A 484 -5.93 -3.63 -0.66
CA PHE A 484 -7.10 -2.95 -0.10
C PHE A 484 -6.87 -1.45 0.08
N TYR A 485 -5.69 -1.05 0.57
CA TYR A 485 -5.35 0.37 0.63
C TYR A 485 -5.37 1.00 -0.76
N CYS A 486 -4.82 0.31 -1.77
CA CYS A 486 -4.78 0.81 -3.13
C CYS A 486 -6.17 0.97 -3.74
N GLY A 487 -7.01 -0.06 -3.64
CA GLY A 487 -8.36 -0.05 -4.17
C GLY A 487 -9.26 0.98 -3.48
N GLU A 488 -9.19 1.09 -2.16
CA GLU A 488 -9.95 2.09 -1.39
C GLU A 488 -9.61 3.52 -1.85
N ASN A 489 -8.33 3.85 -2.01
CA ASN A 489 -7.92 5.16 -2.52
C ASN A 489 -8.41 5.39 -3.96
N ALA A 490 -8.36 4.38 -4.83
CA ALA A 490 -8.87 4.49 -6.20
C ALA A 490 -10.39 4.76 -6.23
N GLY A 491 -11.15 4.09 -5.36
CA GLY A 491 -12.58 4.32 -5.18
C GLY A 491 -12.90 5.74 -4.67
N GLU A 492 -12.08 6.29 -3.79
CA GLU A 492 -12.22 7.66 -3.28
C GLU A 492 -11.90 8.71 -4.35
N TYR A 493 -10.84 8.50 -5.15
CA TYR A 493 -10.58 9.35 -6.33
C TYR A 493 -11.70 9.28 -7.36
N TRP A 494 -12.32 8.11 -7.54
CA TRP A 494 -13.44 7.92 -8.45
C TRP A 494 -14.70 8.69 -8.04
N GLU A 495 -15.01 8.70 -6.75
CA GLU A 495 -16.19 9.35 -6.20
C GLU A 495 -16.00 10.87 -6.04
N SER A 496 -14.87 11.27 -5.45
CA SER A 496 -14.64 12.66 -4.99
C SER A 496 -13.64 13.44 -5.84
N GLY A 497 -12.82 12.76 -6.66
CA GLY A 497 -11.71 13.38 -7.40
C GLY A 497 -10.51 13.74 -6.53
N GLU A 498 -10.53 13.42 -5.23
CA GLU A 498 -9.49 13.77 -4.27
C GLU A 498 -8.98 12.55 -3.50
N ALA A 499 -7.78 12.65 -2.94
CA ALA A 499 -7.27 11.65 -2.02
C ALA A 499 -8.11 11.65 -0.73
N PRO A 500 -8.41 10.48 -0.13
CA PRO A 500 -9.21 10.40 1.09
C PRO A 500 -8.62 11.23 2.23
N ALA A 501 -9.45 12.10 2.82
CA ALA A 501 -9.03 13.08 3.82
C ALA A 501 -8.63 12.46 5.18
N ASP A 502 -9.16 11.28 5.48
CA ASP A 502 -9.06 10.56 6.76
C ASP A 502 -8.15 9.33 6.70
N MET A 503 -7.69 8.95 5.51
CA MET A 503 -6.51 8.11 5.37
C MET A 503 -5.28 8.98 5.55
N SER A 504 -5.07 9.38 6.80
CA SER A 504 -3.82 9.99 7.24
C SER A 504 -2.68 9.05 6.88
N ASP A 505 -1.51 9.64 6.64
CA ASP A 505 -0.25 8.91 6.58
C ASP A 505 -0.24 7.87 7.70
N ASN A 506 0.16 6.65 7.37
CA ASN A 506 0.50 5.62 8.34
C ASN A 506 -0.57 4.62 8.84
N ARG A 507 -1.70 4.45 8.14
CA ARG A 507 -2.72 3.44 8.51
C ARG A 507 -2.68 2.19 7.64
N CYS A 508 -3.01 1.04 8.24
CA CYS A 508 -3.48 -0.13 7.50
C CYS A 508 -4.74 0.22 6.72
N SER A 509 -5.12 -0.58 5.71
CA SER A 509 -6.43 -0.44 5.07
C SER A 509 -7.55 -0.42 6.13
N ARG A 510 -8.64 0.32 5.87
CA ARG A 510 -9.76 0.37 6.82
C ARG A 510 -10.32 -1.03 7.10
N ASN A 511 -10.30 -1.92 6.11
CA ASN A 511 -10.67 -3.34 6.24
C ASN A 511 -9.85 -4.08 7.29
N TYR A 512 -8.52 -3.98 7.24
CA TYR A 512 -7.67 -4.63 8.23
C TYR A 512 -7.82 -3.98 9.62
N ALA A 513 -7.90 -2.65 9.68
CA ALA A 513 -8.12 -1.95 10.95
C ALA A 513 -9.44 -2.36 11.61
N PHE A 514 -10.51 -2.48 10.85
CA PHE A 514 -11.82 -2.93 11.33
C PHE A 514 -11.77 -4.38 11.84
N ALA A 515 -11.17 -5.29 11.07
CA ALA A 515 -11.06 -6.70 11.46
C ALA A 515 -10.23 -6.88 12.75
N TYR A 516 -9.11 -6.15 12.84
CA TYR A 516 -8.23 -6.15 14.01
C TYR A 516 -8.95 -5.60 15.25
N ASN A 517 -9.60 -4.44 15.15
CA ASN A 517 -10.31 -3.81 16.27
C ASN A 517 -11.49 -4.68 16.74
N SER A 518 -12.22 -5.29 15.81
CA SER A 518 -13.33 -6.21 16.13
C SER A 518 -12.83 -7.39 16.97
N ARG A 519 -11.68 -7.97 16.61
CA ARG A 519 -11.04 -9.04 17.39
C ARG A 519 -10.65 -8.55 18.79
N ALA A 520 -10.04 -7.37 18.90
CA ALA A 520 -9.64 -6.81 20.19
C ALA A 520 -10.84 -6.58 21.13
N SER A 521 -11.98 -6.11 20.59
CA SER A 521 -13.21 -5.94 21.38
C SER A 521 -13.77 -7.28 21.89
N ILE A 522 -13.73 -8.34 21.08
CA ILE A 522 -14.21 -9.67 21.46
C ILE A 522 -13.32 -10.29 22.54
N ALA A 523 -11.99 -10.11 22.42
CA ALA A 523 -11.04 -10.58 23.43
C ALA A 523 -11.26 -9.90 24.79
N GLY A 524 -11.53 -8.58 24.81
CA GLY A 524 -11.80 -7.81 26.04
C GLY A 524 -13.08 -8.23 26.78
N THR A 525 -14.08 -8.75 26.06
CA THR A 525 -15.31 -9.30 26.69
C THR A 525 -15.12 -10.69 27.29
N SER A 526 -14.07 -11.43 26.90
CA SER A 526 -13.83 -12.80 27.40
C SER A 526 -13.08 -12.85 28.74
N THR A 527 -12.42 -11.76 29.15
CA THR A 527 -11.68 -11.65 30.43
C THR A 527 -12.49 -11.03 31.58
N GLY A 528 -13.78 -10.73 31.36
CA GLY A 528 -14.64 -10.02 32.32
C GLY A 528 -15.65 -10.87 33.08
N ASN A 529 -15.69 -12.20 32.90
CA ASN A 529 -16.74 -13.02 33.52
C ASN A 529 -16.24 -14.28 34.24
N THR A 530 -15.19 -14.12 35.05
CA THR A 530 -14.89 -15.06 36.13
C THR A 530 -14.99 -14.35 37.47
N GLY A 531 -16.16 -14.49 38.10
CA GLY A 531 -16.28 -14.41 39.56
C GLY A 531 -17.07 -13.23 40.12
N SER A 532 -18.40 -13.36 40.17
CA SER A 532 -19.11 -13.12 41.44
C SER A 532 -20.44 -13.87 41.41
N GLY A 533 -20.53 -14.93 42.21
CA GLY A 533 -21.81 -15.51 42.58
C GLY A 533 -22.60 -14.53 43.44
N ALA A 534 -23.88 -14.35 43.13
CA ALA A 534 -24.86 -13.80 44.04
C ALA A 534 -26.27 -14.33 43.66
N VAL A 535 -26.64 -15.41 44.36
CA VAL A 535 -27.92 -15.62 45.06
C VAL A 535 -29.21 -15.03 44.46
N ARG A 536 -30.13 -15.95 44.16
CA ARG A 536 -31.59 -15.75 44.02
C ARG A 536 -32.20 -14.80 45.08
N ARG A 537 -33.04 -13.89 44.60
CA ARG A 537 -34.34 -13.38 45.15
C ARG A 537 -34.83 -12.38 44.08
N GLY A 538 -36.05 -12.39 43.55
CA GLY A 538 -37.37 -12.65 44.13
C GLY A 538 -38.22 -11.42 43.78
N GLU A 539 -39.40 -11.68 43.22
CA GLU A 539 -40.40 -10.75 42.62
C GLU A 539 -40.23 -10.37 41.14
#